data_AF-A0A1V4Z6S0-F1
#
_entry.id   AF-A0A1V4Z6S0-F1
#
_cell.length_a   1.000
_cell.length_b   1.000
_cell.length_c   1.000
_cell.angle_alpha   90.00
_cell.angle_beta   90.00
_cell.angle_gamma   90.00
#
_symmetry.space_group_name_H-M   'P 1'
#
loop_
_entity.id
_entity.type
_entity.pdbx_description
1 polymer ?
#
loop_
_entity_poly.entity_id
_entity_poly.type
_entity_poly.pdbx_seq_one_letter_code
_entity_poly.pdbx_strand_id
1 'polypeptide(L)'
;MKDILVVDRFDDMRLIMSEKHNRILRLVMEKEMSISDIARSLDMNPGSVHYYLKDLEKHGLARQVREEIKGGVVKKFYRSAARRIVLEPPDFSARDAARSTLMPDHMERLIRAIEYLGYHLPPENREDAVDLLARYDARMKGLMIGLQDSGLGDMESDGLILYSAFNIVLGVKAKGDPELNRLNGEFEKLFLRCE
;
A
#
# COMPACT_ATOMS: atom_id res chain seq x y z
N MET A 1 -23.34 12.88 2.93
CA MET A 1 -21.91 12.77 2.61
C MET A 1 -21.17 12.96 3.92
N LYS A 2 -20.20 12.09 4.25
CA LYS A 2 -19.41 12.23 5.48
C LYS A 2 -18.45 13.42 5.35
N ASP A 3 -18.00 14.01 6.46
CA ASP A 3 -16.98 15.07 6.39
C ASP A 3 -15.60 14.49 6.10
N ILE A 4 -15.23 13.41 6.77
CA ILE A 4 -13.95 12.70 6.58
C ILE A 4 -14.22 11.21 6.40
N LEU A 5 -13.54 10.60 5.43
CA LEU A 5 -13.38 9.15 5.29
C LEU A 5 -11.89 8.84 5.45
N VAL A 6 -11.55 8.05 6.45
CA VAL A 6 -10.21 7.49 6.60
C VAL A 6 -10.17 6.19 5.80
N VAL A 7 -9.15 6.04 4.96
CA VAL A 7 -8.92 4.87 4.14
C VAL A 7 -7.67 4.18 4.65
N ASP A 8 -7.84 2.93 5.10
CA ASP A 8 -6.83 2.04 5.67
C ASP A 8 -6.68 0.73 4.85
N ARG A 9 -7.65 0.43 3.98
CA ARG A 9 -7.64 -0.75 3.11
C ARG A 9 -6.83 -0.49 1.83
N PHE A 10 -5.94 -1.43 1.52
CA PHE A 10 -5.04 -1.34 0.36
C PHE A 10 -5.77 -1.18 -0.98
N ASP A 11 -6.82 -1.97 -1.24
CA ASP A 11 -7.57 -1.89 -2.50
C ASP A 11 -8.12 -0.48 -2.74
N ASP A 12 -8.67 0.14 -1.69
CA ASP A 12 -9.22 1.50 -1.71
C ASP A 12 -8.12 2.55 -1.94
N MET A 13 -6.96 2.39 -1.27
CA MET A 13 -5.79 3.25 -1.46
C MET A 13 -5.27 3.20 -2.90
N ARG A 14 -5.18 2.00 -3.49
CA ARG A 14 -4.74 1.80 -4.87
C ARG A 14 -5.62 2.55 -5.86
N LEU A 15 -6.94 2.59 -5.63
CA LEU A 15 -7.85 3.39 -6.44
C LEU A 15 -7.61 4.89 -6.27
N ILE A 16 -7.32 5.35 -5.05
CA ILE A 16 -7.00 6.76 -4.81
C ILE A 16 -5.67 7.15 -5.47
N MET A 17 -4.69 6.24 -5.53
CA MET A 17 -3.38 6.52 -6.13
C MET A 17 -3.38 6.35 -7.66
N SER A 18 -4.30 5.55 -8.21
CA SER A 18 -4.48 5.41 -9.66
C SER A 18 -4.90 6.72 -10.30
N GLU A 19 -4.13 7.20 -11.29
CA GLU A 19 -4.39 8.49 -11.96
C GLU A 19 -5.83 8.60 -12.48
N LYS A 20 -6.34 7.55 -13.14
CA LYS A 20 -7.67 7.56 -13.77
C LYS A 20 -8.80 7.62 -12.75
N HIS A 21 -8.72 6.78 -11.71
CA HIS A 21 -9.69 6.77 -10.62
C HIS A 21 -9.66 8.07 -9.82
N ASN A 22 -8.46 8.57 -9.49
CA ASN A 22 -8.27 9.81 -8.75
C ASN A 22 -8.86 11.01 -9.48
N ARG A 23 -8.64 11.13 -10.79
CA ARG A 23 -9.21 12.20 -11.62
C ARG A 23 -10.73 12.21 -11.58
N ILE A 24 -11.38 11.04 -11.67
CA ILE A 24 -12.83 10.91 -11.56
C ILE A 24 -13.30 11.24 -10.13
N LEU A 25 -12.63 10.69 -9.12
CA LEU A 25 -12.94 10.89 -7.71
C LEU A 25 -12.93 12.38 -7.33
N ARG A 26 -11.92 13.14 -7.78
CA ARG A 26 -11.83 14.59 -7.55
C ARG A 26 -13.04 15.35 -8.11
N LEU A 27 -13.46 15.04 -9.34
CA LEU A 27 -14.64 15.68 -9.95
C LEU A 27 -15.91 15.43 -9.14
N VAL A 28 -16.13 14.18 -8.70
CA VAL A 28 -17.32 13.82 -7.92
C VAL A 28 -17.24 14.25 -6.44
N MET A 29 -16.06 14.60 -5.93
CA MET A 29 -15.89 15.26 -4.63
C MET A 29 -16.40 16.70 -4.70
N GLU A 30 -16.05 17.44 -5.74
CA GLU A 30 -16.45 18.84 -5.94
C GLU A 30 -17.96 19.00 -6.10
N LYS A 31 -18.55 18.22 -7.02
CA LYS A 31 -20.00 18.25 -7.29
C LYS A 31 -20.52 16.90 -7.75
N GLU A 32 -21.83 16.70 -7.69
CA GLU A 32 -22.40 15.52 -8.33
C GLU A 32 -22.25 15.62 -9.85
N MET A 33 -21.85 14.53 -10.51
CA MET A 33 -21.65 14.49 -11.95
C MET A 33 -22.14 13.16 -12.52
N SER A 34 -22.62 13.17 -13.76
CA SER A 34 -22.95 11.93 -14.47
C SER A 34 -21.75 11.39 -15.23
N ILE A 35 -21.88 10.15 -15.70
CA ILE A 35 -20.88 9.50 -16.58
C ILE A 35 -20.56 10.39 -17.79
N SER A 36 -21.57 10.96 -18.44
CA SER A 36 -21.38 11.83 -19.61
C SER A 36 -20.72 13.16 -19.27
N ASP A 37 -20.97 13.72 -18.09
CA ASP A 37 -20.33 14.98 -17.67
C ASP A 37 -18.85 14.73 -17.36
N ILE A 38 -18.53 13.63 -16.66
CA ILE A 38 -17.16 13.22 -16.34
C ILE A 38 -16.37 12.85 -17.60
N ALA A 39 -16.97 12.06 -18.50
CA ALA A 39 -16.39 11.70 -19.79
C ALA A 39 -15.96 12.95 -20.58
N ARG A 40 -16.83 13.97 -20.63
CA ARG A 40 -16.53 15.23 -21.29
C ARG A 40 -15.44 16.03 -20.56
N SER A 41 -15.49 16.10 -19.23
CA SER A 41 -14.52 16.85 -18.43
C SER A 41 -13.11 16.27 -18.48
N LEU A 42 -12.97 14.96 -18.66
CA LEU A 42 -11.68 14.26 -18.65
C LEU A 42 -11.21 13.78 -20.02
N ASP A 43 -11.99 14.03 -21.08
CA ASP A 43 -11.78 13.48 -22.42
C ASP A 43 -11.61 11.95 -22.41
N MET A 44 -12.55 11.27 -21.75
CA MET A 44 -12.55 9.82 -21.56
C MET A 44 -13.78 9.19 -22.22
N ASN A 45 -13.64 7.96 -22.71
CA ASN A 45 -14.82 7.23 -23.21
C ASN A 45 -15.79 6.91 -22.05
N PRO A 46 -17.13 6.94 -22.28
CA PRO A 46 -18.12 6.70 -21.23
C PRO A 46 -18.03 5.31 -20.57
N GLY A 47 -17.58 4.29 -21.29
CA GLY A 47 -17.44 2.93 -20.76
C GLY A 47 -16.36 2.84 -19.68
N SER A 48 -15.21 3.47 -19.91
CA SER A 48 -14.14 3.57 -18.91
C SER A 48 -14.58 4.36 -17.69
N VAL A 49 -15.28 5.49 -17.89
CA VAL A 49 -15.83 6.26 -16.77
C VAL A 49 -16.82 5.44 -15.95
N HIS A 50 -17.71 4.68 -16.60
CA HIS A 50 -18.63 3.77 -15.92
C HIS A 50 -17.87 2.71 -15.10
N TYR A 51 -16.85 2.09 -15.69
CA TYR A 51 -16.00 1.10 -15.01
C TYR A 51 -15.35 1.70 -13.75
N TYR A 52 -14.66 2.83 -13.88
CA TYR A 52 -13.97 3.46 -12.75
C TYR A 52 -14.93 3.95 -11.65
N LEU A 53 -16.12 4.46 -12.02
CA LEU A 53 -17.14 4.82 -11.04
C LEU A 53 -17.68 3.60 -10.29
N LYS A 54 -17.90 2.48 -10.98
CA LYS A 54 -18.36 1.24 -10.35
C LYS A 54 -17.30 0.67 -9.41
N ASP A 55 -16.04 0.77 -9.77
CA ASP A 55 -14.94 0.33 -8.90
C ASP A 55 -14.82 1.23 -7.66
N LEU A 56 -14.89 2.55 -7.81
CA LEU A 56 -14.96 3.48 -6.67
C LEU A 56 -16.19 3.26 -5.80
N GLU A 57 -17.34 2.92 -6.38
CA GLU A 57 -18.58 2.64 -5.66
C GLU A 57 -18.51 1.34 -4.87
N LYS A 58 -17.90 0.29 -5.45
CA LYS A 58 -17.65 -0.99 -4.79
C LYS A 58 -16.80 -0.83 -3.52
N HIS A 59 -15.84 0.10 -3.54
CA HIS A 59 -14.96 0.40 -2.41
C HIS A 59 -15.50 1.55 -1.52
N GLY A 60 -16.75 1.99 -1.74
CA GLY A 60 -17.39 3.01 -0.91
C GLY A 60 -16.77 4.40 -1.00
N LEU A 61 -15.96 4.69 -2.03
CA LEU A 61 -15.31 5.98 -2.27
C LEU A 61 -16.24 6.95 -3.01
N ALA A 62 -17.15 6.41 -3.83
CA ALA A 62 -18.20 7.15 -4.53
C ALA A 62 -19.56 6.44 -4.39
N ARG A 63 -20.64 7.14 -4.72
CA ARG A 63 -21.99 6.56 -4.72
C ARG A 63 -22.90 7.28 -5.71
N GLN A 64 -23.84 6.55 -6.31
CA GLN A 64 -24.96 7.16 -7.02
C GLN A 64 -25.84 7.94 -6.01
N VAL A 65 -26.12 9.21 -6.28
CA VAL A 65 -26.91 10.09 -5.40
C VAL A 65 -28.30 10.43 -5.95
N ARG A 66 -28.45 10.40 -7.27
CA ARG A 66 -29.75 10.56 -7.94
C ARG A 66 -29.72 10.01 -9.36
N GLU A 67 -30.89 9.93 -9.95
CA GLU A 67 -31.08 9.66 -11.37
C GLU A 67 -32.12 10.61 -11.96
N GLU A 68 -32.02 10.84 -13.27
CA GLU A 68 -32.91 11.73 -14.02
C GLU A 68 -33.26 11.06 -15.35
N ILE A 69 -34.54 11.09 -15.73
CA ILE A 69 -34.98 10.57 -17.02
C ILE A 69 -35.15 11.74 -17.97
N LYS A 70 -34.39 11.76 -19.07
CA LYS A 70 -34.51 12.77 -20.11
C LYS A 70 -34.61 12.11 -21.47
N GLY A 71 -35.75 12.29 -22.14
CA GLY A 71 -35.99 11.69 -23.46
C GLY A 71 -35.91 10.16 -23.48
N GLY A 72 -36.33 9.49 -22.40
CA GLY A 72 -36.29 8.04 -22.26
C GLY A 72 -34.92 7.46 -21.83
N VAL A 73 -33.89 8.30 -21.70
CA VAL A 73 -32.56 7.87 -21.23
C VAL A 73 -32.42 8.15 -19.73
N VAL A 74 -32.05 7.13 -18.96
CA VAL A 74 -31.76 7.24 -17.52
C VAL A 74 -30.34 7.76 -17.33
N LYS A 75 -30.21 8.96 -16.78
CA LYS A 75 -28.94 9.61 -16.45
C LYS A 75 -28.68 9.52 -14.95
N LYS A 76 -27.65 8.77 -14.56
CA LYS A 76 -27.24 8.58 -13.16
C LYS A 76 -26.17 9.59 -12.75
N PHE A 77 -26.30 10.16 -11.56
CA PHE A 77 -25.36 11.12 -10.99
C PHE A 77 -24.65 10.54 -9.78
N TYR A 78 -23.34 10.75 -9.71
CA TYR A 78 -22.45 10.22 -8.68
C TYR A 78 -21.82 11.33 -7.87
N ARG A 79 -21.56 11.06 -6.59
CA ARG A 79 -20.86 11.93 -5.64
C ARG A 79 -19.84 11.11 -4.86
N SER A 80 -18.77 11.75 -4.40
CA SER A 80 -17.90 11.13 -3.40
C SER A 80 -18.67 10.79 -2.12
N ALA A 81 -18.26 9.72 -1.43
CA ALA A 81 -18.83 9.31 -0.15
C ALA A 81 -18.51 10.30 0.98
N ALA A 82 -17.40 11.04 0.88
CA ALA A 82 -16.96 12.02 1.86
C ALA A 82 -16.40 13.31 1.24
N ARG A 83 -16.37 14.40 2.02
CA ARG A 83 -15.78 15.69 1.60
C ARG A 83 -14.26 15.65 1.57
N ARG A 84 -13.66 14.92 2.51
CA ARG A 84 -12.22 14.66 2.57
C ARG A 84 -11.99 13.17 2.69
N ILE A 85 -11.04 12.67 1.92
CA ILE A 85 -10.56 11.29 2.00
C ILE A 85 -9.11 11.38 2.45
N VAL A 86 -8.81 10.81 3.61
CA VAL A 86 -7.49 10.82 4.23
C VAL A 86 -6.94 9.40 4.17
N LEU A 87 -5.74 9.25 3.63
CA LEU A 87 -5.01 8.00 3.67
C LEU A 87 -4.34 7.90 5.03
N GLU A 88 -4.65 6.85 5.78
CA GLU A 88 -3.89 6.54 6.99
C GLU A 88 -2.72 5.64 6.58
N PRO A 89 -1.46 6.11 6.67
CA PRO A 89 -0.34 5.23 6.42
C PRO A 89 -0.35 4.11 7.47
N PRO A 90 0.07 2.88 7.11
CA PRO A 90 0.25 1.83 8.10
C PRO A 90 1.19 2.33 9.22
N ASP A 91 0.85 2.07 10.49
CA ASP A 91 1.71 2.43 11.62
C ASP A 91 2.96 1.52 11.63
N PHE A 92 4.13 2.12 11.43
CA PHE A 92 5.42 1.43 11.41
C PHE A 92 6.29 1.75 12.65
N SER A 93 5.70 2.09 13.80
CA SER A 93 6.47 2.44 15.00
C SER A 93 7.26 1.26 15.61
N ALA A 94 8.43 1.54 16.20
CA ALA A 94 9.31 0.54 16.83
C ALA A 94 8.67 -0.21 18.02
N ARG A 95 7.64 0.37 18.65
CA ARG A 95 6.84 -0.31 19.70
C ARG A 95 6.02 -1.46 19.13
N ASP A 96 5.60 -1.37 17.87
CA ASP A 96 4.91 -2.46 17.19
C ASP A 96 5.87 -3.46 16.53
N ALA A 97 7.15 -3.15 16.31
CA ALA A 97 8.13 -4.17 15.86
C ALA A 97 8.29 -5.32 16.88
N ALA A 98 8.27 -5.00 18.17
CA ALA A 98 8.27 -5.99 19.25
C ALA A 98 6.92 -6.73 19.37
N ARG A 99 5.82 -6.08 18.98
CA ARG A 99 4.45 -6.61 19.06
C ARG A 99 4.03 -7.41 17.81
N SER A 100 4.62 -7.10 16.66
CA SER A 100 4.28 -7.68 15.35
C SER A 100 4.89 -9.06 15.18
N THR A 101 6.05 -9.34 15.80
CA THR A 101 6.68 -10.67 15.83
C THR A 101 5.75 -11.75 16.44
N LEU A 102 4.72 -11.37 17.18
CA LEU A 102 3.79 -12.26 17.90
C LEU A 102 2.41 -12.45 17.24
N MET A 103 2.13 -11.85 16.07
CA MET A 103 0.80 -11.90 15.45
C MET A 103 0.74 -12.80 14.21
N PRO A 104 -0.31 -13.63 14.05
CA PRO A 104 -0.53 -14.47 12.86
C PRO A 104 -0.49 -13.70 11.53
N ASP A 105 -0.81 -12.40 11.53
CA ASP A 105 -0.91 -11.54 10.34
C ASP A 105 0.33 -10.66 10.07
N HIS A 106 1.49 -10.96 10.65
CA HIS A 106 2.69 -10.13 10.44
C HIS A 106 3.20 -10.15 8.99
N MET A 107 3.30 -11.36 8.41
CA MET A 107 3.79 -11.53 7.03
C MET A 107 2.85 -10.90 6.01
N GLU A 108 1.55 -10.97 6.26
CA GLU A 108 0.56 -10.32 5.39
C GLU A 108 0.71 -8.80 5.38
N ARG A 109 0.97 -8.19 6.54
CA ARG A 109 1.26 -6.75 6.63
C ARG A 109 2.57 -6.38 5.94
N LEU A 110 3.60 -7.22 6.05
CA LEU A 110 4.89 -7.02 5.40
C LEU A 110 4.76 -7.10 3.86
N ILE A 111 4.04 -8.09 3.34
CA ILE A 111 3.74 -8.21 1.90
C ILE A 111 3.07 -6.93 1.40
N ARG A 112 2.04 -6.43 2.10
CA ARG A 112 1.35 -5.20 1.72
C ARG A 112 2.27 -3.97 1.72
N ALA A 113 3.18 -3.88 2.69
CA ALA A 113 4.15 -2.79 2.74
C ALA A 113 5.15 -2.88 1.56
N ILE A 114 5.56 -4.08 1.17
CA ILE A 114 6.40 -4.32 0.00
C ILE A 114 5.63 -3.93 -1.28
N GLU A 115 4.34 -4.27 -1.37
CA GLU A 115 3.53 -3.88 -2.51
C GLU A 115 3.36 -2.36 -2.63
N TYR A 116 3.22 -1.67 -1.48
CA TYR A 116 3.22 -0.21 -1.42
C TYR A 116 4.51 0.42 -1.97
N LEU A 117 5.65 -0.26 -1.84
CA LEU A 117 6.95 0.20 -2.34
C LEU A 117 7.17 -0.05 -3.85
N GLY A 118 6.13 -0.46 -4.58
CA GLY A 118 6.18 -0.64 -6.03
C GLY A 118 6.50 -2.06 -6.48
N TYR A 119 6.27 -3.05 -5.61
CA TYR A 119 6.29 -4.45 -5.96
C TYR A 119 4.85 -5.01 -6.04
N HIS A 120 4.67 -6.18 -6.63
CA HIS A 120 3.40 -6.88 -6.67
C HIS A 120 3.66 -8.37 -6.48
N LEU A 121 2.89 -9.00 -5.58
CA LEU A 121 2.96 -10.44 -5.36
C LEU A 121 1.79 -11.14 -6.05
N PRO A 122 2.05 -11.93 -7.12
CA PRO A 122 1.02 -12.78 -7.72
C PRO A 122 0.44 -13.75 -6.69
N PRO A 123 -0.89 -13.99 -6.66
CA PRO A 123 -1.52 -14.87 -5.68
C PRO A 123 -0.95 -16.29 -5.63
N GLU A 124 -0.50 -16.81 -6.78
CA GLU A 124 0.14 -18.11 -6.93
C GLU A 124 1.49 -18.24 -6.19
N ASN A 125 2.19 -17.13 -6.00
CA ASN A 125 3.51 -17.09 -5.35
C ASN A 125 3.43 -16.85 -3.84
N ARG A 126 2.21 -16.77 -3.29
CA ARG A 126 1.99 -16.27 -1.93
C ARG A 126 2.60 -17.15 -0.84
N GLU A 127 2.48 -18.47 -0.97
CA GLU A 127 3.04 -19.41 0.01
C GLU A 127 4.57 -19.34 0.02
N ASP A 128 5.18 -19.40 -1.17
CA ASP A 128 6.63 -19.29 -1.34
C ASP A 128 7.18 -17.95 -0.86
N ALA A 129 6.43 -16.86 -1.07
CA ALA A 129 6.82 -15.53 -0.60
C ALA A 129 6.77 -15.42 0.93
N VAL A 130 5.80 -16.05 1.59
CA VAL A 130 5.73 -16.07 3.06
C VAL A 130 6.94 -16.82 3.63
N ASP A 131 7.28 -17.98 3.07
CA ASP A 131 8.47 -18.74 3.47
C ASP A 131 9.77 -17.94 3.24
N LEU A 132 9.89 -17.30 2.07
CA LEU A 132 11.03 -16.45 1.74
C LEU A 132 11.19 -15.30 2.75
N LEU A 133 10.11 -14.59 3.07
CA LEU A 133 10.16 -13.44 3.98
C LEU A 133 10.48 -13.88 5.41
N ALA A 134 9.99 -15.04 5.84
CA ALA A 134 10.34 -15.61 7.13
C ALA A 134 11.84 -15.95 7.21
N ARG A 135 12.40 -16.58 6.17
CA ARG A 135 13.85 -16.86 6.08
C ARG A 135 14.67 -15.57 6.07
N TYR A 136 14.21 -14.56 5.32
CA TYR A 136 14.85 -13.24 5.26
C TYR A 136 14.91 -12.56 6.62
N ASP A 137 13.77 -12.50 7.32
CA ASP A 137 13.66 -11.90 8.66
C ASP A 137 14.56 -12.64 9.67
N ALA A 138 14.53 -13.97 9.68
CA ALA A 138 15.36 -14.79 10.56
C ALA A 138 16.86 -14.51 10.34
N ARG A 139 17.31 -14.43 9.07
CA ARG A 139 18.71 -14.15 8.74
C ARG A 139 19.14 -12.75 9.14
N MET A 140 18.31 -11.74 8.86
CA MET A 140 18.56 -10.35 9.25
C MET A 140 18.62 -10.18 10.76
N LYS A 141 17.73 -10.82 11.52
CA LYS A 141 17.77 -10.85 12.98
C LYS A 141 19.07 -11.47 13.51
N GLY A 142 19.53 -12.57 12.91
CA GLY A 142 20.80 -13.19 13.27
C GLY A 142 22.00 -12.25 13.10
N LEU A 143 22.05 -11.50 11.99
CA LEU A 143 23.09 -10.49 11.76
C LEU A 143 23.00 -9.34 12.77
N MET A 144 21.79 -8.90 13.10
CA MET A 144 21.56 -7.83 14.09
C MET A 144 22.01 -8.24 15.50
N ILE A 145 21.68 -9.45 15.94
CA ILE A 145 22.12 -9.98 17.24
C ILE A 145 23.65 -9.97 17.31
N GLY A 146 24.32 -10.48 16.26
CA GLY A 146 25.79 -10.46 16.21
C GLY A 146 26.40 -9.06 16.21
N LEU A 147 25.67 -8.02 15.78
CA LEU A 147 26.09 -6.62 15.90
C LEU A 147 25.87 -6.07 17.30
N GLN A 148 24.74 -6.41 17.94
CA GLN A 148 24.45 -6.00 19.30
C GLN A 148 25.45 -6.60 20.30
N ASP A 149 25.91 -7.81 20.04
CA ASP A 149 26.94 -8.50 20.83
C ASP A 149 28.36 -7.92 20.66
N SER A 150 28.55 -6.88 19.81
CA SER A 150 29.86 -6.25 19.61
C SER A 150 30.36 -5.43 20.80
N GLY A 151 29.52 -5.21 21.81
CA GLY A 151 29.83 -4.36 22.96
C GLY A 151 29.74 -2.85 22.67
N LEU A 152 29.30 -2.46 21.46
CA LEU A 152 29.12 -1.04 21.12
C LEU A 152 28.12 -0.34 22.05
N GLY A 153 27.07 -1.06 22.48
CA GLY A 153 26.07 -0.53 23.41
C GLY A 153 26.61 -0.20 24.80
N ASP A 154 27.78 -0.74 25.17
CA ASP A 154 28.45 -0.42 26.44
C ASP A 154 29.35 0.81 26.32
N MET A 155 29.75 1.19 25.10
CA MET A 155 30.66 2.31 24.82
C MET A 155 29.95 3.56 24.34
N GLU A 156 28.83 3.41 23.64
CA GLU A 156 28.01 4.50 23.12
C GLU A 156 26.62 4.45 23.74
N SER A 157 26.17 5.58 24.30
CA SER A 157 24.93 5.69 25.07
C SER A 157 23.82 6.45 24.32
N ASP A 158 24.17 7.16 23.25
CA ASP A 158 23.19 7.81 22.38
C ASP A 158 22.49 6.78 21.49
N GLY A 159 21.19 6.59 21.73
CA GLY A 159 20.38 5.62 21.01
C GLY A 159 20.22 5.91 19.51
N LEU A 160 20.28 7.17 19.08
CA LEU A 160 20.23 7.53 17.65
C LEU A 160 21.55 7.15 16.98
N ILE A 161 22.69 7.42 17.63
CA ILE A 161 24.01 7.06 17.11
C ILE A 161 24.16 5.54 17.03
N LEU A 162 23.76 4.80 18.08
CA LEU A 162 23.73 3.34 18.07
C LEU A 162 22.88 2.79 16.92
N TYR A 163 21.66 3.32 16.77
CA TYR A 163 20.75 2.91 15.70
C TYR A 163 21.36 3.16 14.32
N SER A 164 21.91 4.35 14.08
CA SER A 164 22.55 4.68 12.80
C SER A 164 23.76 3.78 12.52
N ALA A 165 24.62 3.56 13.52
CA ALA A 165 25.79 2.68 13.39
C ALA A 165 25.38 1.25 13.03
N PHE A 166 24.41 0.68 13.75
CA PHE A 166 23.91 -0.67 13.46
C PHE A 166 23.29 -0.75 12.07
N ASN A 167 22.47 0.20 11.64
CA ASN A 167 21.85 0.16 10.31
C ASN A 167 22.89 0.23 9.17
N ILE A 168 23.90 1.10 9.30
CA ILE A 168 24.96 1.22 8.31
C ILE A 168 25.74 -0.09 8.19
N VAL A 169 26.19 -0.65 9.32
CA VAL A 169 26.99 -1.88 9.31
C VAL A 169 26.16 -3.10 8.91
N LEU A 170 24.88 -3.14 9.30
CA LEU A 170 23.94 -4.17 8.88
C LEU A 170 23.81 -4.19 7.35
N GLY A 171 23.67 -3.02 6.70
CA GLY A 171 23.65 -2.93 5.24
C GLY A 171 24.92 -3.47 4.57
N VAL A 172 26.09 -3.18 5.14
CA VAL A 172 27.37 -3.72 4.65
C VAL A 172 27.44 -5.24 4.80
N LYS A 173 27.06 -5.77 5.98
CA LYS A 173 27.04 -7.21 6.24
C LYS A 173 26.03 -7.93 5.35
N ALA A 174 24.83 -7.37 5.19
CA ALA A 174 23.78 -7.94 4.35
C ALA A 174 24.22 -8.09 2.89
N LYS A 175 24.94 -7.09 2.35
CA LYS A 175 25.49 -7.14 0.99
C LYS A 175 26.53 -8.26 0.81
N GLY A 176 27.32 -8.54 1.84
CA GLY A 176 28.34 -9.59 1.84
C GLY A 176 27.81 -11.00 2.17
N ASP A 177 26.53 -11.12 2.53
CA ASP A 177 25.95 -12.36 3.04
C ASP A 177 25.45 -13.26 1.89
N PRO A 178 26.01 -14.47 1.71
CA PRO A 178 25.62 -15.35 0.60
C PRO A 178 24.16 -15.81 0.66
N GLU A 179 23.61 -15.96 1.88
CA GLU A 179 22.24 -16.40 2.08
C GLU A 179 21.24 -15.30 1.74
N LEU A 180 21.48 -14.07 2.22
CA LEU A 180 20.65 -12.92 1.84
C LEU A 180 20.73 -12.61 0.35
N ASN A 181 21.91 -12.75 -0.27
CA ASN A 181 22.04 -12.58 -1.72
C ASN A 181 21.22 -13.61 -2.49
N ARG A 182 21.18 -14.86 -2.03
CA ARG A 182 20.30 -15.89 -2.60
C ARG A 182 18.82 -15.54 -2.40
N LEU A 183 18.43 -15.13 -1.20
CA LEU A 183 17.05 -14.74 -0.89
C LEU A 183 16.59 -13.53 -1.70
N ASN A 184 17.47 -12.54 -1.92
CA ASN A 184 17.20 -11.40 -2.81
C ASN A 184 16.90 -11.86 -4.25
N GLY A 185 17.64 -12.84 -4.76
CA GLY A 185 17.38 -13.41 -6.09
C GLY A 185 16.10 -14.26 -6.16
N GLU A 186 15.67 -14.88 -5.06
CA GLU A 186 14.34 -15.52 -4.97
C GLU A 186 13.23 -14.46 -4.91
N PHE A 187 13.45 -13.36 -4.19
CA PHE A 187 12.51 -12.25 -4.06
C PHE A 187 12.17 -11.63 -5.42
N GLU A 188 13.17 -11.35 -6.25
CA GLU A 188 12.98 -10.80 -7.60
C GLU A 188 12.15 -11.70 -8.54
N LYS A 189 12.08 -13.00 -8.25
CA LYS A 189 11.26 -13.96 -9.03
C LYS A 189 9.81 -13.99 -8.54
N LEU A 190 9.60 -13.81 -7.24
CA LEU A 190 8.28 -13.89 -6.62
C LEU A 190 7.53 -12.56 -6.67
N PHE A 191 8.24 -11.45 -6.46
CA PHE A 191 7.70 -10.09 -6.43
C PHE A 191 8.03 -9.35 -7.74
N LEU A 192 6.98 -9.03 -8.50
CA LEU A 192 7.10 -8.32 -9.76
C LEU A 192 7.18 -6.81 -9.51
N ARG A 193 8.02 -6.09 -10.25
CA ARG A 193 8.09 -4.63 -10.14
C ARG A 193 6.95 -3.97 -10.91
N CYS A 194 6.22 -3.08 -10.27
CA CYS A 194 5.23 -2.23 -10.91
C CYS A 194 5.97 -1.10 -11.65
N GLU A 195 6.07 -1.21 -12.98
CA GLU A 195 6.57 -0.12 -13.85
C GLU A 195 5.61 1.07 -13.92
#